data_AF-A0A520W053-F1
#
_entry.id   AF-A0A520W053-F1
#
_cell.length_a   1.000
_cell.length_b   1.000
_cell.length_c   1.000
_cell.angle_alpha   90.00
_cell.angle_beta   90.00
_cell.angle_gamma   90.00
#
_symmetry.space_group_name_H-M   'P 1'
#
loop_
_entity.id
_entity.type
_entity.pdbx_description
1 polymer ?
#
loop_
_entity_poly.entity_id
_entity_poly.type
_entity_poly.pdbx_seq_one_letter_code
_entity_poly.pdbx_strand_id
1 'polypeptide(L)'
;MSNYENLNEWETIQETDVNLKWTNQNGFPIVKATAKMPFPIDSISKIIEDVKNYPNVFRRVHEVQILDKNIIHIMIDMPFLLSDRDYVIQYSKNKSKTTWKFSFNAIDHGSAPATEKYVRLINAFGKWELSPTNENETLLVYTWNGELLGDFPEFALKRAWKTQGNEIIHWIKDELK
;
A
#
# COMPACT_ATOMS: atom_id res chain seq x y z
N MET A 1 15.42 -19.97 29.28
CA MET A 1 15.43 -19.32 27.96
C MET A 1 14.23 -19.85 27.19
N SER A 2 13.17 -19.06 27.06
CA SER A 2 11.95 -19.47 26.35
C SER A 2 12.04 -19.05 24.89
N ASN A 3 12.05 -20.02 23.98
CA ASN A 3 11.92 -19.78 22.55
C ASN A 3 10.54 -19.16 22.26
N TYR A 4 10.52 -17.87 21.92
CA TYR A 4 9.41 -17.21 21.26
C TYR A 4 9.94 -16.50 20.02
N GLU A 5 10.36 -17.27 19.02
CA GLU A 5 10.26 -16.79 17.65
C GLU A 5 8.77 -16.76 17.30
N ASN A 6 8.12 -15.63 17.60
CA ASN A 6 6.80 -15.31 17.07
C ASN A 6 6.94 -15.05 15.56
N LEU A 7 7.11 -16.13 14.81
CA LEU A 7 6.76 -16.19 13.40
C LEU A 7 5.24 -16.03 13.30
N ASN A 8 4.77 -14.79 13.36
CA ASN A 8 3.34 -14.50 13.26
C ASN A 8 2.81 -15.11 11.96
N GLU A 9 1.94 -16.12 12.09
CA GLU A 9 1.46 -16.86 10.93
C GLU A 9 0.68 -15.92 10.01
N TRP A 10 0.87 -16.11 8.70
CA TRP A 10 0.17 -15.32 7.68
C TRP A 10 -1.15 -16.02 7.34
N GLU A 11 -2.27 -15.48 7.83
CA GLU A 11 -3.59 -15.95 7.45
C GLU A 11 -3.92 -15.52 6.01
N THR A 12 -4.36 -16.48 5.21
CA THR A 12 -4.80 -16.26 3.82
C THR A 12 -6.17 -15.57 3.78
N ILE A 13 -6.28 -14.48 3.01
CA ILE A 13 -7.54 -13.79 2.65
C ILE A 13 -8.06 -14.27 1.28
N GLN A 14 -7.15 -14.50 0.33
CA GLN A 14 -7.47 -14.86 -1.06
C GLN A 14 -6.28 -15.57 -1.72
N GLU A 15 -6.54 -16.61 -2.52
CA GLU A 15 -5.53 -17.29 -3.35
C GLU A 15 -6.01 -17.35 -4.81
N THR A 16 -5.95 -16.20 -5.51
CA THR A 16 -6.16 -16.11 -6.96
C THR A 16 -4.88 -15.58 -7.64
N ASP A 17 -5.02 -15.01 -8.84
CA ASP A 17 -3.99 -14.18 -9.50
C ASP A 17 -3.45 -13.03 -8.63
N VAL A 18 -4.25 -12.55 -7.67
CA VAL A 18 -3.81 -11.71 -6.54
C VAL A 18 -3.91 -12.57 -5.27
N ASN A 19 -2.77 -13.03 -4.77
CA ASN A 19 -2.69 -13.71 -3.48
C ASN A 19 -2.68 -12.64 -2.38
N LEU A 20 -3.60 -12.75 -1.42
CA LEU A 20 -3.70 -11.81 -0.30
C LEU A 20 -3.58 -12.57 1.02
N LYS A 21 -2.67 -12.11 1.87
CA LYS A 21 -2.49 -12.61 3.23
C LYS A 21 -2.41 -11.43 4.19
N TRP A 22 -2.75 -11.67 5.45
CA TRP A 22 -2.48 -10.72 6.52
C TRP A 22 -1.90 -11.42 7.75
N THR A 23 -1.36 -10.65 8.66
CA THR A 23 -0.95 -11.12 9.98
C THR A 23 -1.06 -9.98 10.99
N ASN A 24 -1.08 -10.27 12.29
CA ASN A 24 -0.93 -9.24 13.32
C ASN A 24 0.55 -9.19 13.72
N GLN A 25 1.20 -8.04 13.53
CA GLN A 25 2.58 -7.80 13.95
C GLN A 25 2.63 -6.63 14.93
N ASN A 26 2.99 -6.93 16.18
CA ASN A 26 3.13 -5.95 17.26
C ASN A 26 1.86 -5.09 17.52
N GLY A 27 0.67 -5.67 17.29
CA GLY A 27 -0.62 -4.98 17.42
C GLY A 27 -1.16 -4.45 16.10
N PHE A 28 -0.34 -4.37 15.05
CA PHE A 28 -0.74 -3.83 13.75
C PHE A 28 -1.17 -4.93 12.77
N PRO A 29 -2.32 -4.79 12.09
CA PRO A 29 -2.68 -5.66 10.97
C PRO A 29 -1.77 -5.37 9.77
N ILE A 30 -0.91 -6.31 9.39
CA ILE A 30 -0.04 -6.16 8.22
C ILE A 30 -0.63 -6.98 7.08
N VAL A 31 -0.95 -6.33 5.98
CA VAL A 31 -1.55 -6.96 4.80
C VAL A 31 -0.52 -7.04 3.69
N LYS A 32 -0.58 -8.10 2.88
CA LYS A 32 0.33 -8.36 1.77
C LYS A 32 -0.45 -8.87 0.55
N ALA A 33 -0.34 -8.14 -0.55
CA ALA A 33 -0.78 -8.53 -1.88
C ALA A 33 0.43 -9.01 -2.69
N THR A 34 0.29 -10.14 -3.37
CA THR A 34 1.31 -10.69 -4.27
C THR A 34 0.67 -11.04 -5.60
N ALA A 35 1.25 -10.56 -6.70
CA ALA A 35 0.79 -10.86 -8.05
C ALA A 35 1.98 -11.06 -9.01
N LYS A 36 1.81 -11.96 -9.98
CA LYS A 36 2.67 -12.02 -11.16
C LYS A 36 2.14 -11.03 -12.19
N MET A 37 2.98 -10.10 -12.60
CA MET A 37 2.65 -9.03 -13.53
C MET A 37 3.33 -9.34 -14.86
N PRO A 38 2.59 -9.46 -15.99
CA PRO A 38 3.16 -9.78 -17.31
C PRO A 38 3.78 -8.53 -17.96
N PHE A 39 4.57 -7.79 -17.19
CA PHE A 39 5.22 -6.55 -17.60
C PHE A 39 6.67 -6.47 -17.07
N PRO A 40 7.59 -5.84 -17.81
CA PRO A 40 8.93 -5.54 -17.33
C PRO A 40 8.92 -4.69 -16.05
N ILE A 41 9.94 -4.88 -15.20
CA ILE A 41 10.06 -4.19 -13.91
C ILE A 41 10.07 -2.66 -14.06
N ASP A 42 10.73 -2.13 -15.10
CA ASP A 42 10.76 -0.70 -15.41
C ASP A 42 9.38 -0.10 -15.66
N SER A 43 8.49 -0.82 -16.34
CA SER A 43 7.14 -0.33 -16.64
C SER A 43 6.30 -0.17 -15.36
N ILE A 44 6.33 -1.17 -14.49
CA ILE A 44 5.66 -1.14 -13.18
C ILE A 44 6.29 -0.09 -12.26
N SER A 45 7.62 0.01 -12.28
CA SER A 45 8.39 0.98 -11.48
C SER A 45 8.01 2.42 -11.82
N LYS A 46 7.80 2.76 -13.10
CA LYS A 46 7.39 4.12 -13.51
C LYS A 46 6.08 4.55 -12.84
N ILE A 47 5.09 3.65 -12.77
CA ILE A 47 3.80 3.91 -12.12
C ILE A 47 3.99 4.14 -10.62
N ILE A 48 4.69 3.24 -9.92
CA ILE A 48 4.93 3.32 -8.47
C ILE A 48 5.80 4.52 -8.10
N GLU A 49 6.64 5.00 -9.02
CA GLU A 49 7.52 6.14 -8.77
C GLU A 49 6.89 7.50 -9.07
N ASP A 50 5.87 7.57 -9.91
CA ASP A 50 5.13 8.79 -10.22
C ASP A 50 4.00 9.04 -9.22
N VAL A 51 4.40 9.32 -7.98
CA VAL A 51 3.50 9.64 -6.86
C VAL A 51 2.54 10.80 -7.15
N LYS A 52 2.90 11.70 -8.08
CA LYS A 52 2.04 12.82 -8.48
C LYS A 52 0.90 12.38 -9.39
N ASN A 53 1.11 11.35 -10.21
CA ASN A 53 0.10 10.79 -11.12
C ASN A 53 -0.83 9.76 -10.44
N TYR A 54 -0.62 9.44 -9.16
CA TYR A 54 -1.45 8.50 -8.41
C TYR A 54 -2.97 8.74 -8.51
N PRO A 55 -3.52 9.97 -8.54
CA PRO A 55 -4.96 10.17 -8.71
C PRO A 55 -5.53 9.69 -10.05
N ASN A 56 -4.71 9.63 -11.10
CA ASN A 56 -5.13 9.12 -12.41
C ASN A 56 -5.08 7.58 -12.50
N VAL A 57 -4.17 6.96 -11.73
CA VAL A 57 -3.97 5.50 -11.71
C VAL A 57 -4.85 4.82 -10.66
N PHE A 58 -4.72 5.26 -9.41
CA PHE A 58 -5.36 4.65 -8.24
C PHE A 58 -6.66 5.36 -7.93
N ARG A 59 -7.78 4.86 -8.46
CA ARG A 59 -9.10 5.54 -8.49
C ARG A 59 -9.72 5.92 -7.12
N ARG A 60 -9.12 5.49 -6.00
CA ARG A 60 -9.49 5.94 -4.64
C ARG A 60 -8.67 7.13 -4.16
N VAL A 61 -7.51 7.41 -4.74
CA VAL A 61 -6.71 8.58 -4.39
C VAL A 61 -7.29 9.77 -5.14
N HIS A 62 -7.99 10.66 -4.46
CA HIS A 62 -8.55 11.85 -5.12
C HIS A 62 -7.56 13.02 -5.17
N GLU A 63 -6.58 13.06 -4.26
CA GLU A 63 -5.58 14.13 -4.18
C GLU A 63 -4.22 13.60 -3.69
N VAL A 64 -3.14 14.13 -4.27
CA VAL A 64 -1.77 14.02 -3.73
C VAL A 64 -1.12 15.39 -3.71
N GLN A 65 -0.61 15.80 -2.55
CA GLN A 65 0.18 17.02 -2.39
C GLN A 65 1.64 16.65 -2.16
N ILE A 66 2.55 17.27 -2.92
CA ILE A 66 3.99 17.16 -2.68
C ILE A 66 4.36 18.23 -1.64
N LEU A 67 4.80 17.80 -0.45
CA LEU A 67 5.11 18.73 0.65
C LEU A 67 6.59 19.11 0.66
N ASP A 68 7.47 18.13 0.43
CA ASP A 68 8.93 18.26 0.33
C ASP A 68 9.46 16.95 -0.30
N LYS A 69 10.77 16.72 -0.25
CA LYS A 69 11.49 15.47 -0.56
C LYS A 69 10.97 14.78 -1.83
N ASN A 70 10.43 13.55 -1.80
CA ASN A 70 10.33 12.51 -0.77
C ASN A 70 9.35 12.62 0.42
N ILE A 71 8.55 13.69 0.56
CA ILE A 71 7.43 13.79 1.52
C ILE A 71 6.14 14.16 0.79
N ILE A 72 5.09 13.35 0.94
CA ILE A 72 3.80 13.55 0.28
C ILE A 72 2.63 13.36 1.23
N HIS A 73 1.56 14.10 0.96
CA HIS A 73 0.24 13.94 1.55
C HIS A 73 -0.65 13.23 0.53
N ILE A 74 -1.29 12.13 0.92
CA ILE A 74 -2.22 11.37 0.08
C ILE A 74 -3.57 11.36 0.76
N MET A 75 -4.63 11.67 0.02
CA MET A 75 -6.02 11.62 0.49
C MET A 75 -6.80 10.60 -0.32
N ILE A 76 -7.69 9.86 0.35
CA ILE A 76 -8.32 8.65 -0.17
C ILE A 76 -9.83 8.61 0.11
N ASP A 77 -10.61 8.50 -0.97
CA ASP A 77 -12.06 8.30 -0.99
C ASP A 77 -12.46 6.96 -0.38
N MET A 78 -13.38 7.01 0.58
CA MET A 78 -13.98 5.85 1.21
C MET A 78 -15.40 5.56 0.71
N PRO A 79 -15.89 4.31 0.83
CA PRO A 79 -17.28 3.99 0.50
C PRO A 79 -18.27 4.82 1.32
N PHE A 80 -19.38 5.18 0.70
CA PHE A 80 -20.47 5.97 1.27
C PHE A 80 -20.82 5.57 2.73
N LEU A 81 -21.02 6.57 3.59
CA LEU A 81 -21.17 6.51 5.05
C LEU A 81 -19.89 6.39 5.89
N LEU A 82 -18.70 6.28 5.28
CA LEU A 82 -17.42 6.32 6.00
C LEU A 82 -16.65 7.60 5.68
N SER A 83 -16.05 8.24 6.68
CA SER A 83 -15.14 9.36 6.46
C SER A 83 -13.93 8.96 5.62
N ASP A 84 -13.46 9.86 4.76
CA ASP A 84 -12.27 9.65 3.95
C ASP A 84 -11.00 9.55 4.81
N ARG A 85 -9.93 8.98 4.24
CA ARG A 85 -8.64 8.83 4.93
C ARG A 85 -7.61 9.77 4.33
N ASP A 86 -6.67 10.23 5.16
CA ASP A 86 -5.45 10.85 4.69
C ASP A 86 -4.21 10.27 5.40
N TYR A 87 -3.06 10.42 4.77
CA TYR A 87 -1.77 10.17 5.41
C TYR A 87 -0.67 11.02 4.80
N VAL A 88 0.22 11.48 5.67
CA VAL A 88 1.46 12.15 5.28
C VAL A 88 2.59 11.15 5.48
N ILE A 89 3.34 10.85 4.42
CA ILE A 89 4.39 9.83 4.43
C ILE A 89 5.71 10.39 3.91
N GLN A 90 6.80 9.88 4.49
CA GLN A 90 8.13 9.98 3.88
C GLN A 90 8.46 8.65 3.19
N TYR A 91 8.88 8.72 1.93
CA TYR A 91 9.25 7.52 1.15
C TYR A 91 10.74 7.46 0.80
N SER A 92 11.20 6.25 0.52
CA SER A 92 12.56 5.93 0.12
C SER A 92 12.58 4.88 -1.00
N LYS A 93 13.63 4.90 -1.82
CA LYS A 93 13.80 4.03 -2.98
C LYS A 93 15.11 3.27 -2.86
N ASN A 94 15.10 1.94 -2.99
CA ASN A 94 16.29 1.12 -3.01
C ASN A 94 16.21 0.10 -4.16
N LYS A 95 17.02 0.27 -5.19
CA LYS A 95 17.05 -0.61 -6.37
C LYS A 95 18.31 -1.47 -6.35
N SER A 96 18.15 -2.78 -6.30
CA SER A 96 19.24 -3.75 -6.50
C SER A 96 19.13 -4.43 -7.87
N LYS A 97 20.06 -5.34 -8.18
CA LYS A 97 19.97 -6.20 -9.38
C LYS A 97 18.82 -7.21 -9.34
N THR A 98 18.32 -7.55 -8.16
CA THR A 98 17.34 -8.63 -7.95
C THR A 98 15.99 -8.16 -7.47
N THR A 99 15.93 -7.02 -6.77
CA THR A 99 14.68 -6.48 -6.22
C THR A 99 14.75 -4.96 -6.14
N TRP A 100 13.69 -4.29 -6.59
CA TRP A 100 13.49 -2.85 -6.40
C TRP A 100 12.44 -2.63 -5.30
N LYS A 101 12.78 -1.79 -4.33
CA LYS A 101 11.98 -1.56 -3.13
C LYS A 101 11.61 -0.09 -3.00
N PHE A 102 10.33 0.16 -2.74
CA PHE A 102 9.76 1.49 -2.52
C PHE A 102 9.05 1.45 -1.17
N SER A 103 9.71 1.95 -0.12
CA SER A 103 9.22 1.89 1.26
C SER A 103 8.79 3.26 1.73
N PHE A 104 7.71 3.33 2.50
CA PHE A 104 7.22 4.55 3.13
C PHE A 104 6.74 4.31 4.56
N ASN A 105 6.84 5.36 5.39
CA ASN A 105 6.28 5.41 6.74
C ASN A 105 5.62 6.78 6.95
N ALA A 106 4.59 6.80 7.79
CA ALA A 106 3.91 8.02 8.20
C ALA A 106 4.85 8.94 8.98
N ILE A 107 4.68 10.24 8.79
CA ILE A 107 5.36 11.29 9.55
C ILE A 107 4.40 12.45 9.80
N ASP A 108 4.67 13.22 10.86
CA ASP A 108 4.06 14.53 11.01
C ASP A 108 4.76 15.56 10.12
N HIS A 109 4.00 16.48 9.53
CA HIS A 109 4.53 17.57 8.72
C HIS A 109 3.73 18.85 8.92
N GLY A 110 4.41 19.98 9.21
CA GLY A 110 3.76 21.24 9.57
C GLY A 110 2.83 21.81 8.49
N SER A 111 3.10 21.53 7.21
CA SER A 111 2.25 21.94 6.09
C SER A 111 1.00 21.07 5.86
N ALA A 112 0.87 19.96 6.60
CA ALA A 112 -0.25 19.01 6.48
C ALA A 112 -0.69 18.47 7.87
N PRO A 113 -1.10 19.35 8.80
CA PRO A 113 -1.60 18.94 10.11
C PRO A 113 -2.81 18.02 9.98
N ALA A 114 -3.08 17.21 11.00
CA ALA A 114 -4.33 16.44 11.07
C ALA A 114 -5.53 17.39 11.20
N THR A 115 -6.65 17.04 10.57
CA THR A 115 -7.90 17.83 10.60
C THR A 115 -9.10 16.90 10.74
N GLU A 116 -10.23 17.41 11.21
CA GLU A 116 -11.48 16.63 11.33
C GLU A 116 -12.07 16.19 9.97
N LYS A 117 -11.56 16.71 8.84
CA LYS A 117 -12.01 16.34 7.49
C LYS A 117 -11.67 14.89 7.13
N TYR A 118 -10.59 14.35 7.68
CA TYR A 118 -10.04 13.04 7.32
C TYR A 118 -9.69 12.21 8.55
N VAL A 119 -9.87 10.90 8.46
CA VAL A 119 -9.29 9.96 9.43
C VAL A 119 -7.81 9.77 9.08
N ARG A 120 -6.93 10.47 9.82
CA ARG A 120 -5.48 10.42 9.64
C ARG A 120 -4.91 9.06 10.01
N LEU A 121 -4.36 8.34 9.03
CA LEU A 121 -3.65 7.07 9.25
C LEU A 121 -2.23 7.33 9.78
N ILE A 122 -2.13 7.71 11.06
CA ILE A 122 -0.86 8.08 11.74
C ILE A 122 0.20 6.97 11.76
N ASN A 123 -0.21 5.72 11.61
CA ASN A 123 0.68 4.55 11.57
C ASN A 123 0.88 3.99 10.15
N ALA A 124 0.46 4.72 9.11
CA ALA A 124 0.54 4.25 7.73
C ALA A 124 1.99 3.90 7.38
N PHE A 125 2.24 2.64 7.03
CA PHE A 125 3.48 2.25 6.39
C PHE A 125 3.16 1.32 5.22
N GLY A 126 4.10 1.23 4.30
CA GLY A 126 4.01 0.26 3.24
C GLY A 126 5.28 0.12 2.44
N LYS A 127 5.31 -0.92 1.63
CA LYS A 127 6.45 -1.31 0.83
C LYS A 127 6.00 -2.03 -0.42
N TRP A 128 6.46 -1.54 -1.56
CA TRP A 128 6.45 -2.27 -2.82
C TRP A 128 7.78 -3.00 -2.98
N GLU A 129 7.75 -4.26 -3.38
CA GLU A 129 8.92 -5.05 -3.77
C GLU A 129 8.65 -5.62 -5.16
N LEU A 130 9.46 -5.21 -6.13
CA LEU A 130 9.42 -5.69 -7.51
C LEU A 130 10.64 -6.57 -7.76
N SER A 131 10.43 -7.82 -8.17
CA SER A 131 11.51 -8.74 -8.54
C SER A 131 11.23 -9.31 -9.95
N PRO A 132 12.09 -9.07 -10.96
CA PRO A 132 11.88 -9.61 -12.29
C PRO A 132 12.00 -11.14 -12.25
N THR A 133 11.06 -11.84 -12.86
CA THR A 133 11.10 -13.30 -13.05
C THR A 133 11.61 -13.67 -14.44
N ASN A 134 11.44 -12.78 -15.42
CA ASN A 134 12.16 -12.74 -16.69
C ASN A 134 12.13 -11.30 -17.25
N GLU A 135 12.54 -11.08 -18.50
CA GLU A 135 12.58 -9.75 -19.13
C GLU A 135 11.19 -9.07 -19.23
N ASN A 136 10.11 -9.86 -19.33
CA ASN A 136 8.75 -9.39 -19.56
C ASN A 136 7.77 -9.78 -18.41
N GLU A 137 8.26 -10.35 -17.31
CA GLU A 137 7.42 -10.69 -16.15
C GLU A 137 8.10 -10.25 -14.85
N THR A 138 7.30 -9.69 -13.94
CA THR A 138 7.75 -9.21 -12.62
C THR A 138 6.84 -9.76 -11.53
N LEU A 139 7.42 -10.30 -10.46
CA LEU A 139 6.71 -10.54 -9.21
C LEU A 139 6.57 -9.21 -8.47
N LEU A 140 5.34 -8.75 -8.29
CA LEU A 140 4.98 -7.57 -7.52
C LEU A 140 4.45 -8.02 -6.15
N VAL A 141 5.08 -7.54 -5.08
CA VAL A 141 4.58 -7.66 -3.71
C VAL A 141 4.30 -6.27 -3.16
N TYR A 142 3.09 -6.02 -2.68
CA TYR A 142 2.73 -4.81 -1.94
C TYR A 142 2.35 -5.19 -0.52
N THR A 143 3.05 -4.63 0.47
CA THR A 143 2.79 -4.85 1.90
C THR A 143 2.43 -3.52 2.55
N TRP A 144 1.40 -3.46 3.40
CA TRP A 144 0.97 -2.22 4.06
C TRP A 144 0.35 -2.44 5.44
N ASN A 145 0.30 -1.38 6.26
CA ASN A 145 -0.52 -1.34 7.46
C ASN A 145 -2.01 -1.29 7.08
N GLY A 146 -2.78 -2.29 7.49
CA GLY A 146 -4.21 -2.44 7.23
C GLY A 146 -5.13 -1.65 8.17
N GLU A 147 -4.60 -0.85 9.10
CA GLU A 147 -5.43 0.05 9.92
C GLU A 147 -6.22 1.04 9.06
N LEU A 148 -7.51 1.18 9.35
CA LEU A 148 -8.38 2.20 8.74
C LEU A 148 -8.86 3.25 9.75
N LEU A 149 -8.66 3.01 11.05
CA LEU A 149 -8.94 3.90 12.18
C LEU A 149 -10.36 4.52 12.20
N GLY A 150 -10.61 5.39 13.18
CA GLY A 150 -11.95 5.94 13.45
C GLY A 150 -12.97 4.84 13.73
N ASP A 151 -14.23 5.07 13.33
CA ASP A 151 -15.33 4.12 13.54
C ASP A 151 -15.35 2.97 12.51
N PHE A 152 -14.21 2.59 11.92
CA PHE A 152 -14.17 1.49 10.95
C PHE A 152 -14.39 0.14 11.65
N PRO A 153 -15.42 -0.65 11.29
CA PRO A 153 -15.72 -1.88 12.00
C PRO A 153 -14.69 -2.99 11.72
N GLU A 154 -14.12 -3.55 12.78
CA GLU A 154 -13.09 -4.60 12.70
C GLU A 154 -13.51 -5.80 11.84
N PHE A 155 -14.78 -6.24 11.95
CA PHE A 155 -15.31 -7.36 11.17
C PHE A 155 -15.26 -7.14 9.65
N ALA A 156 -15.21 -5.88 9.20
CA ALA A 156 -15.14 -5.52 7.78
C ALA A 156 -13.69 -5.39 7.26
N LEU A 157 -12.67 -5.38 8.13
CA LEU A 157 -11.27 -5.15 7.75
C LEU A 157 -10.78 -6.13 6.69
N LYS A 158 -10.97 -7.45 6.91
CA LYS A 158 -10.60 -8.49 5.92
C LYS A 158 -11.24 -8.28 4.55
N ARG A 159 -12.48 -7.75 4.51
CA ARG A 159 -13.17 -7.41 3.25
C ARG A 159 -12.56 -6.15 2.60
N ALA A 160 -12.28 -5.11 3.38
CA ALA A 160 -11.64 -3.89 2.88
C ALA A 160 -10.25 -4.17 2.30
N TRP A 161 -9.43 -4.94 3.02
CA TRP A 161 -8.11 -5.42 2.57
C TRP A 161 -8.21 -6.25 1.29
N LYS A 162 -9.23 -7.11 1.18
CA LYS A 162 -9.51 -7.87 -0.03
C LYS A 162 -9.80 -6.95 -1.21
N THR A 163 -10.69 -5.98 -1.03
CA THR A 163 -11.03 -5.00 -2.07
C THR A 163 -9.81 -4.17 -2.48
N GLN A 164 -9.14 -3.51 -1.53
CA GLN A 164 -7.98 -2.65 -1.76
C GLN A 164 -6.83 -3.39 -2.46
N GLY A 165 -6.49 -4.59 -1.98
CA GLY A 165 -5.41 -5.40 -2.54
C GLY A 165 -5.69 -5.87 -3.97
N ASN A 166 -6.93 -6.18 -4.32
CA ASN A 166 -7.30 -6.46 -5.71
C ASN A 166 -7.27 -5.18 -6.56
N GLU A 167 -7.93 -4.12 -6.12
CA GLU A 167 -8.04 -2.84 -6.84
C GLU A 167 -6.68 -2.28 -7.25
N ILE A 168 -5.75 -2.17 -6.29
CA ILE A 168 -4.39 -1.65 -6.52
C ILE A 168 -3.66 -2.43 -7.63
N ILE A 169 -3.70 -3.77 -7.59
CA ILE A 169 -3.03 -4.59 -8.60
C ILE A 169 -3.71 -4.47 -9.96
N HIS A 170 -5.04 -4.43 -10.00
CA HIS A 170 -5.79 -4.28 -11.25
C HIS A 170 -5.58 -2.91 -11.90
N TRP A 171 -5.49 -1.83 -11.12
CA TRP A 171 -5.18 -0.50 -11.64
C TRP A 171 -3.78 -0.42 -12.27
N ILE A 172 -2.76 -1.04 -11.67
CA ILE A 172 -1.43 -1.15 -12.29
C ILE A 172 -1.48 -2.01 -13.57
N LYS A 173 -2.27 -3.10 -13.58
CA LYS A 173 -2.48 -3.90 -14.80
C LYS A 173 -3.20 -3.13 -15.89
N ASP A 174 -4.13 -2.23 -15.55
CA ASP A 174 -4.93 -1.46 -16.51
C ASP A 174 -4.14 -0.29 -17.12
N GLU A 175 -3.29 0.38 -16.34
CA GLU A 175 -2.39 1.46 -16.79
C GLU A 175 -1.27 0.97 -17.75
N LEU A 176 -1.03 -0.35 -17.82
CA LEU A 176 0.02 -0.97 -18.64
C LEU A 176 -0.52 -1.71 -19.88
N LYS A 177 -1.83 -1.61 -20.20
CA LYS A 177 -2.46 -2.22 -21.39
C LYS A 177 -2.58 -1.24 -22.55
#